data_AF-A0A8H7KDP4-F1
#
_entry.id   AF-A0A8H7KDP4-F1
#
_cell.length_a   1.000
_cell.length_b   1.000
_cell.length_c   1.000
_cell.angle_alpha   90.00
_cell.angle_beta   90.00
_cell.angle_gamma   90.00
#
_symmetry.space_group_name_H-M   'P 1'
#
loop_
_entity.id
_entity.type
_entity.pdbx_description
1 polymer ?
#
loop_
_entity_poly.entity_id
_entity_poly.type
_entity_poly.pdbx_seq_one_letter_code
_entity_poly.pdbx_strand_id
1 'polypeptide(L)'
;MYPDGLPIYLKSLNYSFVKHLDIDASQAWLTHLQEPNLSRKDYYDKWRRMIHMYWNTKITKDTDKLVAISGLAKRMGSALKDRYLAGLWEGNLPSNLLWHIHIAGGRSCRPENYRAPSWSWASIEAEEDVSFWHSPLRGRVLIEIEEASVTPLSNIDVTGEVVDGYLRLKSSVFQAELIIHDPSARDESGRLQLRIQGETVEGALFPDENITATSTSVYCLPVWMATKPLDETEGAVALILKPVEGKPRGWYSRLGLLSNSACGEDLSSRGWKKMLECLDDPGSGDHLMYLESAAGTIMFV
;
A
#
# COMPACT_ATOMS: atom_id res chain seq x y z
N MET A 1 -0.46 23.41 -16.47
CA MET A 1 -1.87 23.54 -16.87
C MET A 1 -1.91 23.48 -18.39
N TYR A 2 -2.72 22.60 -19.01
CA TYR A 2 -2.68 22.31 -20.46
C TYR A 2 -3.42 23.40 -21.26
N PRO A 3 -2.73 24.17 -22.12
CA PRO A 3 -3.34 25.27 -22.87
C PRO A 3 -4.27 24.80 -24.01
N ASP A 4 -4.11 23.56 -24.50
CA ASP A 4 -4.82 23.07 -25.69
C ASP A 4 -5.99 22.11 -25.39
N GLY A 5 -6.47 22.12 -24.14
CA GLY A 5 -7.57 21.26 -23.70
C GLY A 5 -7.14 19.84 -23.28
N LEU A 6 -8.11 19.06 -22.82
CA LEU A 6 -7.92 17.71 -22.28
C LEU A 6 -7.59 16.68 -23.39
N PRO A 7 -6.53 15.86 -23.24
CA PRO A 7 -6.28 14.69 -24.07
C PRO A 7 -7.49 13.77 -24.19
N ILE A 8 -7.71 13.18 -25.36
CA ILE A 8 -8.94 12.43 -25.73
C ILE A 8 -9.21 11.24 -24.80
N TYR A 9 -8.18 10.60 -24.24
CA TYR A 9 -8.35 9.49 -23.29
C TYR A 9 -8.94 9.95 -21.94
N LEU A 10 -8.84 11.24 -21.58
CA LEU A 10 -9.51 11.83 -20.43
C LEU A 10 -10.95 12.27 -20.74
N LYS A 11 -11.38 12.23 -22.00
CA LYS A 11 -12.78 12.51 -22.39
C LYS A 11 -13.68 11.27 -22.34
N SER A 12 -13.12 10.06 -22.48
CA SER A 12 -13.87 8.79 -22.41
C SER A 12 -14.14 8.32 -20.98
N LEU A 13 -13.45 8.90 -20.00
CA LEU A 13 -13.66 8.70 -18.58
C LEU A 13 -14.40 9.94 -18.09
N ASN A 14 -15.66 9.79 -17.69
CA ASN A 14 -16.55 10.88 -17.28
C ASN A 14 -16.09 11.53 -15.94
N TYR A 15 -14.90 12.15 -15.93
CA TYR A 15 -14.21 12.64 -14.73
C TYR A 15 -13.56 14.01 -14.98
N SER A 16 -14.37 14.99 -15.36
CA SER A 16 -14.02 16.42 -15.27
C SER A 16 -13.86 16.91 -13.81
N PHE A 17 -14.09 16.04 -12.82
CA PHE A 17 -14.15 16.29 -11.38
C PHE A 17 -12.81 16.67 -10.71
N VAL A 18 -11.66 16.23 -11.24
CA VAL A 18 -10.45 16.16 -10.39
C VAL A 18 -9.35 17.16 -10.71
N LYS A 19 -9.48 17.98 -11.75
CA LYS A 19 -8.34 18.84 -12.15
C LYS A 19 -7.96 19.91 -11.12
N HIS A 20 -8.76 20.15 -10.08
CA HIS A 20 -8.50 21.21 -9.11
C HIS A 20 -8.83 20.97 -7.63
N LEU A 21 -9.16 19.75 -7.14
CA LEU A 21 -9.96 19.65 -5.91
C LEU A 21 -11.17 20.59 -6.06
N ASP A 22 -11.97 20.33 -7.10
CA ASP A 22 -13.15 21.13 -7.41
C ASP A 22 -13.97 21.31 -6.11
N ILE A 23 -14.27 22.57 -5.78
CA ILE A 23 -15.01 22.89 -4.56
C ILE A 23 -16.36 22.17 -4.60
N ASP A 24 -16.97 22.05 -5.78
CA ASP A 24 -18.25 21.36 -5.96
C ASP A 24 -18.09 19.85 -5.81
N ALA A 25 -16.99 19.29 -6.29
CA ALA A 25 -16.58 17.90 -6.07
C ALA A 25 -16.35 17.58 -4.58
N SER A 26 -15.61 18.45 -3.89
CA SER A 26 -15.39 18.38 -2.45
C SER A 26 -16.71 18.54 -1.69
N GLN A 27 -17.58 19.47 -2.10
CA GLN A 27 -18.88 19.70 -1.49
C GLN A 27 -19.86 18.54 -1.72
N ALA A 28 -19.91 17.97 -2.92
CA ALA A 28 -20.72 16.79 -3.24
C ALA A 28 -20.28 15.60 -2.38
N TRP A 29 -18.97 15.40 -2.21
CA TRP A 29 -18.45 14.38 -1.32
C TRP A 29 -18.76 14.66 0.17
N LEU A 30 -18.60 15.91 0.62
CA LEU A 30 -18.97 16.31 1.98
C LEU A 30 -20.45 16.09 2.27
N THR A 31 -21.30 16.33 1.27
CA THR A 31 -22.74 16.03 1.35
C THR A 31 -22.97 14.53 1.48
N HIS A 32 -22.24 13.71 0.71
CA HIS A 32 -22.28 12.25 0.83
C HIS A 32 -21.67 11.69 2.12
N LEU A 33 -20.83 12.42 2.84
CA LEU A 33 -20.40 12.04 4.20
C LEU A 33 -21.46 12.32 5.27
N GLN A 34 -22.39 13.22 4.99
CA GLN A 34 -23.50 13.57 5.88
C GLN A 34 -24.71 12.63 5.72
N GLU A 35 -24.59 11.59 4.89
CA GLU A 35 -25.60 10.55 4.75
C GLU A 35 -25.81 9.84 6.09
N PRO A 36 -27.06 9.78 6.60
CA PRO A 36 -27.34 9.06 7.84
C PRO A 36 -27.03 7.57 7.64
N ASN A 37 -26.37 6.97 8.65
CA ASN A 37 -26.08 5.53 8.77
C ASN A 37 -24.91 4.96 7.93
N LEU A 38 -23.93 5.77 7.51
CA LEU A 38 -22.69 5.21 6.95
C LEU A 38 -21.97 4.32 7.98
N SER A 39 -21.63 3.09 7.58
CA SER A 39 -20.77 2.23 8.37
C SER A 39 -19.32 2.70 8.28
N ARG A 40 -18.46 2.32 9.24
CA ARG A 40 -17.01 2.61 9.16
C ARG A 40 -16.39 2.07 7.86
N LYS A 41 -16.88 0.93 7.37
CA LYS A 41 -16.45 0.34 6.09
C LYS A 41 -16.72 1.29 4.92
N ASP A 42 -17.90 1.88 4.87
CA ASP A 42 -18.27 2.82 3.80
C ASP A 42 -17.34 4.03 3.79
N TYR A 43 -16.99 4.55 4.97
CA TYR A 43 -16.00 5.61 5.10
C TYR A 43 -14.65 5.19 4.50
N TYR A 44 -14.09 4.04 4.90
CA TYR A 44 -12.80 3.58 4.36
C TYR A 44 -12.85 3.39 2.84
N ASP A 45 -13.94 2.86 2.30
CA ASP A 45 -14.10 2.69 0.85
C ASP A 45 -14.22 4.04 0.13
N LYS A 46 -14.91 5.03 0.72
CA LYS A 46 -14.93 6.41 0.23
C LYS A 46 -13.52 7.04 0.26
N TRP A 47 -12.71 6.79 1.30
CA TRP A 47 -11.32 7.28 1.37
C TRP A 47 -10.43 6.70 0.28
N ARG A 48 -10.49 5.39 0.05
CA ARG A 48 -9.72 4.72 -1.01
C ARG A 48 -10.03 5.30 -2.39
N ARG A 49 -11.32 5.53 -2.68
CA ARG A 49 -11.76 6.18 -3.92
C ARG A 49 -11.20 7.59 -4.04
N MET A 50 -11.16 8.36 -2.94
CA MET A 50 -10.54 9.69 -2.95
C MET A 50 -9.06 9.64 -3.23
N ILE A 51 -8.32 8.72 -2.62
CA ILE A 51 -6.89 8.55 -2.92
C ILE A 51 -6.69 8.24 -4.39
N HIS A 52 -7.49 7.32 -4.96
CA HIS A 52 -7.43 6.98 -6.38
C HIS A 52 -7.69 8.20 -7.29
N MET A 53 -8.72 9.00 -6.98
CA MET A 53 -9.00 10.24 -7.73
C MET A 53 -7.87 11.26 -7.57
N TYR A 54 -7.44 11.48 -6.34
CA TYR A 54 -6.37 12.40 -5.97
C TYR A 54 -5.05 12.07 -6.68
N TRP A 55 -4.68 10.80 -6.68
CA TRP A 55 -3.50 10.27 -7.37
C TRP A 55 -3.49 10.65 -8.86
N ASN A 56 -4.65 10.52 -9.51
CA ASN A 56 -4.87 10.85 -10.91
C ASN A 56 -4.76 12.35 -11.25
N THR A 57 -4.66 13.23 -10.26
CA THR A 57 -4.44 14.67 -10.51
C THR A 57 -3.02 15.02 -10.92
N LYS A 58 -2.08 14.06 -10.82
CA LYS A 58 -0.66 14.21 -11.20
C LYS A 58 -0.02 15.44 -10.55
N ILE A 59 -0.06 15.47 -9.22
CA ILE A 59 0.52 16.57 -8.43
C ILE A 59 1.99 16.76 -8.80
N THR A 60 2.34 18.03 -9.01
CA THR A 60 3.63 18.44 -9.56
C THR A 60 4.70 18.69 -8.49
N LYS A 61 4.28 18.89 -7.24
CA LYS A 61 5.17 19.04 -6.08
C LYS A 61 5.12 17.78 -5.24
N ASP A 62 6.23 17.08 -5.19
CA ASP A 62 6.38 15.85 -4.43
C ASP A 62 6.01 16.06 -2.95
N THR A 63 6.52 17.10 -2.28
CA THR A 63 6.25 17.37 -0.84
C THR A 63 4.77 17.52 -0.50
N ASP A 64 3.94 17.94 -1.45
CA ASP A 64 2.57 18.37 -1.17
C ASP A 64 1.58 17.19 -1.09
N LYS A 65 2.01 15.93 -1.25
CA LYS A 65 1.06 14.79 -1.35
C LYS A 65 0.14 14.62 -0.14
N LEU A 66 0.65 14.74 1.08
CA LEU A 66 -0.22 14.64 2.27
C LEU A 66 -0.89 15.98 2.57
N VAL A 67 -0.18 17.09 2.35
CA VAL A 67 -0.68 18.45 2.57
C VAL A 67 -1.94 18.73 1.74
N ALA A 68 -1.94 18.38 0.45
CA ALA A 68 -3.06 18.68 -0.44
C ALA A 68 -4.33 17.85 -0.14
N ILE A 69 -4.23 16.73 0.56
CA ILE A 69 -5.39 15.93 1.00
C ILE A 69 -5.74 16.13 2.49
N SER A 70 -4.91 16.86 3.24
CA SER A 70 -5.06 17.09 4.70
C SER A 70 -6.44 17.64 5.09
N GLY A 71 -7.00 18.58 4.31
CA GLY A 71 -8.32 19.16 4.56
C GLY A 71 -9.45 18.13 4.50
N LEU A 72 -9.37 17.17 3.58
CA LEU A 72 -10.31 16.06 3.48
C LEU A 72 -10.07 15.05 4.60
N ALA A 73 -8.81 14.78 4.94
CA ALA A 73 -8.45 13.91 6.06
C ALA A 73 -9.03 14.43 7.39
N LYS A 74 -8.90 15.72 7.72
CA LYS A 74 -9.46 16.29 8.97
C LYS A 74 -10.98 16.11 9.08
N ARG A 75 -11.69 16.40 7.98
CA ARG A 75 -13.15 16.29 7.93
C ARG A 75 -13.60 14.85 8.05
N MET A 76 -12.93 13.94 7.34
CA MET A 76 -13.22 12.52 7.42
C MET A 76 -12.91 11.95 8.79
N GLY A 77 -11.75 12.28 9.38
CA GLY A 77 -11.35 11.80 10.70
C GLY A 77 -12.32 12.24 11.79
N SER A 78 -12.88 13.44 11.66
CA SER A 78 -13.92 13.95 12.56
C SER A 78 -15.24 13.16 12.44
N ALA A 79 -15.65 12.81 11.20
CA ALA A 79 -16.87 12.06 10.95
C ALA A 79 -16.75 10.57 11.30
N LEU A 80 -15.63 9.95 10.89
CA LEU A 80 -15.30 8.55 11.13
C LEU A 80 -14.88 8.28 12.59
N LYS A 81 -14.41 9.32 13.31
CA LYS A 81 -13.82 9.22 14.65
C LYS A 81 -12.70 8.16 14.68
N ASP A 82 -11.71 8.37 13.82
CA ASP A 82 -10.56 7.47 13.67
C ASP A 82 -9.27 8.26 13.51
N ARG A 83 -8.14 7.61 13.86
CA ARG A 83 -6.83 8.24 13.80
C ARG A 83 -6.27 8.16 12.39
N TYR A 84 -5.89 9.32 11.85
CA TYR A 84 -5.23 9.44 10.56
C TYR A 84 -3.72 9.18 10.71
N LEU A 85 -3.16 8.37 9.83
CA LEU A 85 -1.77 7.93 9.85
C LEU A 85 -1.17 8.07 8.44
N ALA A 86 -0.56 9.22 8.16
CA ALA A 86 0.18 9.50 6.92
C ALA A 86 -0.52 8.98 5.65
N GLY A 87 -1.81 9.25 5.47
CA GLY A 87 -2.58 8.78 4.30
C GLY A 87 -3.50 7.60 4.54
N LEU A 88 -3.40 6.91 5.69
CA LEU A 88 -4.18 5.73 6.04
C LEU A 88 -5.00 5.94 7.33
N TRP A 89 -5.94 5.03 7.61
CA TRP A 89 -6.75 5.04 8.83
C TRP A 89 -6.40 3.89 9.77
N GLU A 90 -6.19 4.19 11.05
CA GLU A 90 -5.80 3.20 12.06
C GLU A 90 -6.82 2.06 12.18
N GLY A 91 -8.13 2.37 12.24
CA GLY A 91 -9.17 1.37 12.43
C GLY A 91 -9.40 0.42 11.26
N ASN A 92 -8.64 0.54 10.16
CA ASN A 92 -8.63 -0.42 9.05
C ASN A 92 -7.22 -0.57 8.45
N LEU A 93 -6.20 -0.40 9.29
CA LEU A 93 -4.81 -0.36 8.87
C LEU A 93 -4.38 -1.62 8.11
N PRO A 94 -4.70 -2.86 8.54
CA PRO A 94 -4.32 -4.05 7.79
C PRO A 94 -4.80 -4.05 6.33
N SER A 95 -6.05 -3.65 6.07
CA SER A 95 -6.57 -3.57 4.70
C SER A 95 -6.09 -2.32 3.95
N ASN A 96 -5.71 -1.27 4.67
CA ASN A 96 -5.17 -0.02 4.11
C ASN A 96 -3.71 -0.18 3.70
N LEU A 97 -2.97 -1.06 4.38
CA LEU A 97 -1.60 -1.45 4.02
C LEU A 97 -1.52 -2.23 2.71
N LEU A 98 -2.61 -2.77 2.18
CA LEU A 98 -2.64 -3.52 0.91
C LEU A 98 -2.90 -2.64 -0.32
N TRP A 99 -2.51 -1.37 -0.26
CA TRP A 99 -2.40 -0.55 -1.46
C TRP A 99 -1.32 -1.12 -2.39
N HIS A 100 -1.46 -0.88 -3.69
CA HIS A 100 -0.50 -1.27 -4.72
C HIS A 100 -0.70 -0.40 -5.98
N ILE A 101 0.29 -0.40 -6.88
CA ILE A 101 0.18 0.26 -8.18
C ILE A 101 -0.04 -0.81 -9.25
N HIS A 102 -0.96 -0.57 -10.19
CA HIS A 102 -1.09 -1.42 -11.37
C HIS A 102 -0.03 -1.03 -12.40
N ILE A 103 1.12 -1.69 -12.39
CA ILE A 103 2.23 -1.32 -13.27
C ILE A 103 2.03 -1.95 -14.65
N ALA A 104 1.27 -1.26 -15.50
CA ALA A 104 1.04 -1.61 -16.92
C ALA A 104 2.20 -1.11 -17.82
N GLY A 105 3.44 -1.26 -17.35
CA GLY A 105 4.65 -0.78 -18.02
C GLY A 105 5.04 0.68 -17.73
N GLY A 106 4.29 1.38 -16.88
CA GLY A 106 4.67 2.69 -16.34
C GLY A 106 5.76 2.60 -15.27
N ARG A 107 6.39 3.73 -14.95
CA ARG A 107 7.46 3.79 -13.93
C ARG A 107 6.89 4.16 -12.55
N SER A 108 7.46 3.55 -11.51
CA SER A 108 7.32 3.99 -10.11
C SER A 108 8.69 4.26 -9.47
N CYS A 109 8.73 5.19 -8.52
CA CYS A 109 9.93 5.51 -7.75
C CYS A 109 9.59 6.09 -6.37
N ARG A 110 10.54 6.02 -5.45
CA ARG A 110 10.52 6.79 -4.20
C ARG A 110 11.14 8.16 -4.43
N PRO A 111 10.55 9.26 -3.92
CA PRO A 111 11.18 10.58 -3.96
C PRO A 111 12.54 10.58 -3.26
N GLU A 112 13.45 11.47 -3.69
CA GLU A 112 14.77 11.61 -3.06
C GLU A 112 14.67 12.10 -1.61
N ASN A 113 13.74 13.02 -1.35
CA ASN A 113 13.48 13.54 -0.02
C ASN A 113 12.40 12.72 0.69
N TYR A 114 12.59 12.51 1.99
CA TYR A 114 11.58 11.86 2.81
C TYR A 114 10.27 12.66 2.79
N ARG A 115 9.15 11.95 2.61
CA ARG A 115 7.80 12.52 2.56
C ARG A 115 6.79 11.76 3.40
N ALA A 116 6.87 10.45 3.40
CA ALA A 116 5.98 9.58 4.16
C ALA A 116 6.66 8.23 4.43
N PRO A 117 6.27 7.52 5.49
CA PRO A 117 6.79 6.18 5.78
C PRO A 117 6.56 5.22 4.61
N SER A 118 7.43 4.22 4.42
CA SER A 118 7.38 3.30 3.26
C SER A 118 6.04 2.55 3.12
N TRP A 119 5.30 2.40 4.21
CA TRP A 119 3.98 1.77 4.24
C TRP A 119 2.82 2.67 3.83
N SER A 120 3.06 3.97 3.65
CA SER A 120 2.08 4.91 3.11
C SER A 120 2.11 4.91 1.58
N TRP A 121 0.94 4.96 0.94
CA TRP A 121 0.83 5.18 -0.50
C TRP A 121 1.47 6.51 -0.94
N ALA A 122 1.56 7.49 -0.03
CA ALA A 122 2.21 8.76 -0.30
C ALA A 122 3.74 8.63 -0.33
N SER A 123 4.33 7.46 -0.07
CA SER A 123 5.80 7.30 -0.09
C SER A 123 6.40 7.10 -1.49
N ILE A 124 5.57 7.04 -2.53
CA ILE A 124 6.01 6.79 -3.91
C ILE A 124 5.38 7.76 -4.92
N GLU A 125 6.00 7.86 -6.09
CA GLU A 125 5.44 8.36 -7.34
C GLU A 125 5.23 7.20 -8.31
N ALA A 126 4.15 7.25 -9.10
CA ALA A 126 3.99 6.38 -10.26
C ALA A 126 3.18 7.07 -11.35
N GLU A 127 3.40 6.63 -12.59
CA GLU A 127 2.63 7.07 -13.76
C GLU A 127 1.23 6.45 -13.80
N GLU A 128 1.09 5.27 -13.19
CA GLU A 128 -0.11 4.43 -13.18
C GLU A 128 -0.94 4.59 -11.91
N ASP A 129 -2.16 4.05 -11.92
CA ASP A 129 -3.13 4.17 -10.84
C ASP A 129 -2.73 3.45 -9.54
N VAL A 130 -3.01 4.11 -8.41
CA VAL A 130 -2.98 3.51 -7.07
C VAL A 130 -4.30 2.82 -6.76
N SER A 131 -4.22 1.55 -6.42
CA SER A 131 -5.34 0.72 -6.01
C SER A 131 -5.20 0.27 -4.56
N PHE A 132 -6.32 -0.09 -3.96
CA PHE A 132 -6.35 -0.77 -2.67
C PHE A 132 -6.93 -2.15 -2.90
N TRP A 133 -6.27 -3.16 -2.33
CA TRP A 133 -6.81 -4.50 -2.40
C TRP A 133 -8.17 -4.56 -1.69
N HIS A 134 -9.17 -5.09 -2.39
CA HIS A 134 -10.53 -5.20 -1.88
C HIS A 134 -10.64 -6.50 -1.09
N SER A 135 -10.81 -6.41 0.23
CA SER A 135 -11.09 -7.61 1.03
C SER A 135 -12.38 -8.26 0.55
N PRO A 136 -12.36 -9.50 0.05
CA PRO A 136 -13.56 -10.27 -0.15
C PRO A 136 -14.19 -10.49 1.23
N LEU A 137 -15.49 -10.80 1.22
CA LEU A 137 -16.33 -10.87 2.42
C LEU A 137 -15.89 -11.94 3.43
N ARG A 138 -15.00 -12.87 3.04
CA ARG A 138 -14.54 -13.98 3.87
C ARG A 138 -13.02 -14.05 3.87
N GLY A 139 -12.42 -13.82 5.04
CA GLY A 139 -11.00 -13.98 5.26
C GLY A 139 -10.61 -13.63 6.69
N ARG A 140 -9.33 -13.82 7.01
CA ARG A 140 -8.72 -13.44 8.27
C ARG A 140 -7.50 -12.55 8.05
N VAL A 141 -7.33 -11.59 8.94
CA VAL A 141 -6.11 -10.78 9.04
C VAL A 141 -5.06 -11.61 9.78
N LEU A 142 -3.81 -11.57 9.31
CA LEU A 142 -2.66 -12.33 9.83
C LEU A 142 -1.63 -11.47 10.57
N ILE A 143 -1.91 -10.17 10.68
CA ILE A 143 -1.09 -9.21 11.44
C ILE A 143 -1.91 -8.62 12.58
N GLU A 144 -1.26 -8.37 13.70
CA GLU A 144 -1.80 -7.57 14.80
C GLU A 144 -0.99 -6.27 14.88
N ILE A 145 -1.68 -5.13 14.80
CA ILE A 145 -1.05 -3.82 15.00
C ILE A 145 -0.97 -3.58 16.51
N GLU A 146 0.24 -3.61 17.08
CA GLU A 146 0.44 -3.22 18.48
C GLU A 146 0.51 -1.72 18.63
N GLU A 147 1.13 -1.03 17.67
CA GLU A 147 1.37 0.39 17.73
C GLU A 147 1.47 0.99 16.33
N ALA A 148 0.92 2.19 16.17
CA ALA A 148 1.04 2.95 14.94
C ALA A 148 1.33 4.42 15.29
N SER A 149 2.49 4.89 14.87
CA SER A 149 2.99 6.22 15.18
C SER A 149 3.36 6.99 13.90
N VAL A 150 3.03 8.27 13.89
CA VAL A 150 3.40 9.23 12.85
C VAL A 150 3.76 10.54 13.53
N THR A 151 4.91 11.10 13.19
CA THR A 151 5.36 12.40 13.68
C THR A 151 5.08 13.45 12.61
N PRO A 152 4.10 14.35 12.82
CA PRO A 152 3.85 15.43 11.86
C PRO A 152 4.98 16.46 11.88
N LEU A 153 5.25 17.09 10.73
CA LEU A 153 6.23 18.19 10.65
C LEU A 153 5.78 19.41 11.49
N SER A 154 4.48 19.64 11.57
CA SER A 154 3.88 20.76 12.29
C SER A 154 2.76 20.30 13.22
N ASN A 155 2.68 20.93 14.39
CA ASN A 155 1.57 20.74 15.32
C ASN A 155 0.27 21.45 14.85
N ILE A 156 0.34 22.31 13.84
CA ILE A 156 -0.82 23.01 13.27
C ILE A 156 -1.61 22.07 12.34
N ASP A 157 -0.90 21.28 11.54
CA ASP A 157 -1.51 20.32 10.63
C ASP A 157 -0.96 18.91 10.84
N VAL A 158 -1.55 18.22 11.82
CA VAL A 158 -1.23 16.82 12.15
C VAL A 158 -1.64 15.81 11.07
N THR A 159 -2.32 16.26 10.01
CA THR A 159 -2.75 15.42 8.87
C THR A 159 -2.01 15.74 7.57
N GLY A 160 -1.08 16.71 7.62
CA GLY A 160 -0.29 17.14 6.49
C GLY A 160 1.04 16.39 6.40
N GLU A 161 2.10 17.16 6.24
CA GLU A 161 3.47 16.66 6.13
C GLU A 161 3.96 15.96 7.40
N VAL A 162 4.79 14.94 7.24
CA VAL A 162 5.30 14.10 8.33
C VAL A 162 6.81 14.00 8.22
N VAL A 163 7.48 13.89 9.37
CA VAL A 163 8.94 13.72 9.47
C VAL A 163 9.35 12.31 9.85
N ASP A 164 8.43 11.51 10.38
CA ASP A 164 8.68 10.12 10.74
C ASP A 164 7.37 9.32 10.86
N GLY A 165 7.48 7.99 10.86
CA GLY A 165 6.40 7.10 11.24
C GLY A 165 6.79 5.62 11.16
N TYR A 166 6.25 4.84 12.10
CA TYR A 166 6.46 3.41 12.19
C TYR A 166 5.19 2.68 12.61
N LEU A 167 5.10 1.41 12.20
CA LEU A 167 4.13 0.46 12.70
C LEU A 167 4.85 -0.65 13.44
N ARG A 168 4.42 -0.96 14.67
CA ARG A 168 4.87 -2.12 15.42
C ARG A 168 3.83 -3.23 15.29
N LEU A 169 4.24 -4.36 14.74
CA LEU A 169 3.38 -5.46 14.34
C LEU A 169 3.80 -6.76 15.02
N LYS A 170 2.82 -7.58 15.37
CA LYS A 170 3.03 -9.02 15.63
C LYS A 170 2.58 -9.80 14.41
N SER A 171 3.50 -10.60 13.86
CA SER A 171 3.22 -11.55 12.79
C SER A 171 4.43 -12.47 12.56
N SER A 172 4.25 -13.45 11.68
CA SER A 172 5.32 -14.28 11.15
C SER A 172 5.77 -13.72 9.79
N VAL A 173 7.08 -13.50 9.66
CA VAL A 173 7.72 -13.14 8.39
C VAL A 173 8.67 -14.25 7.98
N PHE A 174 8.76 -14.50 6.68
CA PHE A 174 9.70 -15.48 6.14
C PHE A 174 10.54 -14.87 5.03
N GLN A 175 11.75 -15.38 4.88
CA GLN A 175 12.69 -14.93 3.86
C GLN A 175 12.33 -15.51 2.49
N ALA A 176 12.51 -14.70 1.46
CA ALA A 176 12.31 -15.07 0.06
C ALA A 176 13.36 -14.37 -0.82
N GLU A 177 13.37 -14.74 -2.10
CA GLU A 177 14.22 -14.13 -3.13
C GLU A 177 13.34 -13.55 -4.23
N LEU A 178 13.50 -12.26 -4.51
CA LEU A 178 12.87 -11.58 -5.64
C LEU A 178 13.86 -11.56 -6.81
N ILE A 179 13.46 -12.12 -7.95
CA ILE A 179 14.32 -12.33 -9.12
C ILE A 179 13.70 -11.66 -10.34
N ILE A 180 14.55 -11.02 -11.14
CA ILE A 180 14.18 -10.58 -12.50
C ILE A 180 14.30 -11.80 -13.42
N HIS A 181 13.16 -12.40 -13.77
CA HIS A 181 13.09 -13.59 -14.62
C HIS A 181 13.16 -13.24 -16.11
N ASP A 182 12.46 -12.19 -16.54
CA ASP A 182 12.46 -11.74 -17.93
C ASP A 182 12.71 -10.23 -18.01
N PRO A 183 13.97 -9.80 -18.20
CA PRO A 183 14.31 -8.39 -18.35
C PRO A 183 13.64 -7.71 -19.55
N SER A 184 13.12 -8.48 -20.52
CA SER A 184 12.47 -8.00 -21.73
C SER A 184 10.94 -7.87 -21.60
N ALA A 185 10.36 -8.42 -20.54
CA ALA A 185 8.93 -8.28 -20.25
C ALA A 185 8.57 -6.82 -20.02
N ARG A 186 7.44 -6.40 -20.61
CA ARG A 186 6.97 -5.01 -20.58
C ARG A 186 6.24 -4.67 -19.28
N ASP A 187 5.68 -5.65 -18.61
CA ASP A 187 5.03 -5.51 -17.31
C ASP A 187 5.80 -6.26 -16.23
N GLU A 188 5.64 -5.81 -14.99
CA GLU A 188 6.36 -6.38 -13.85
C GLU A 188 5.83 -7.75 -13.42
N SER A 189 4.57 -8.05 -13.74
CA SER A 189 3.96 -9.36 -13.52
C SER A 189 4.64 -10.49 -14.31
N GLY A 190 5.11 -10.23 -15.52
CA GLY A 190 5.91 -11.18 -16.31
C GLY A 190 7.41 -11.08 -16.04
N ARG A 191 7.89 -9.90 -15.62
CA ARG A 191 9.32 -9.63 -15.38
C ARG A 191 9.85 -10.21 -14.08
N LEU A 192 9.06 -10.20 -13.01
CA LEU A 192 9.50 -10.56 -11.66
C LEU A 192 8.97 -11.94 -11.24
N GLN A 193 9.79 -12.66 -10.48
CA GLN A 193 9.41 -13.91 -9.81
C GLN A 193 9.87 -13.87 -8.37
N LEU A 194 9.01 -14.39 -7.48
CA LEU A 194 9.37 -14.61 -6.08
C LEU A 194 9.70 -16.08 -5.88
N ARG A 195 10.77 -16.38 -5.16
CA ARG A 195 11.14 -17.75 -4.76
C ARG A 195 11.20 -17.88 -3.24
N ILE A 196 10.63 -18.95 -2.71
CA ILE A 196 10.69 -19.31 -1.30
C ILE A 196 11.39 -20.66 -1.21
N GLN A 197 12.48 -20.74 -0.46
CA GLN A 197 13.28 -21.97 -0.32
C GLN A 197 13.65 -22.62 -1.68
N GLY A 198 13.88 -21.78 -2.70
CA GLY A 198 14.22 -22.23 -4.06
C GLY A 198 13.03 -22.54 -4.97
N GLU A 199 11.79 -22.55 -4.47
CA GLU A 199 10.59 -22.79 -5.27
C GLU A 199 9.92 -21.48 -5.71
N THR A 200 9.52 -21.39 -6.97
CA THR A 200 8.80 -20.22 -7.51
C THR A 200 7.40 -20.15 -6.94
N VAL A 201 7.04 -18.97 -6.44
CA VAL A 201 5.70 -18.65 -5.96
C VAL A 201 4.88 -18.05 -7.09
N GLU A 202 3.74 -18.65 -7.37
CA GLU A 202 2.77 -18.11 -8.32
C GLU A 202 1.95 -16.99 -7.67
N GLY A 203 1.84 -15.86 -8.36
CA GLY A 203 1.06 -14.71 -7.92
C GLY A 203 1.44 -13.45 -8.69
N ALA A 204 0.58 -12.44 -8.59
CA ALA A 204 0.86 -11.11 -9.11
C ALA A 204 1.76 -10.35 -8.13
N LEU A 205 2.87 -9.83 -8.64
CA LEU A 205 3.80 -8.96 -7.92
C LEU A 205 3.55 -7.51 -8.31
N PHE A 206 3.46 -6.64 -7.32
CA PHE A 206 3.28 -5.21 -7.47
C PHE A 206 4.37 -4.49 -6.66
N PRO A 207 5.57 -4.28 -7.22
CA PRO A 207 6.61 -3.55 -6.53
C PRO A 207 6.25 -2.06 -6.41
N ASP A 208 6.68 -1.45 -5.32
CA ASP A 208 6.44 -0.03 -5.06
C ASP A 208 7.37 0.88 -5.89
N GLU A 209 8.51 0.33 -6.34
CA GLU A 209 9.57 1.02 -7.08
C GLU A 209 10.25 0.05 -8.06
N ASN A 210 10.88 0.58 -9.10
CA ASN A 210 11.60 -0.23 -10.09
C ASN A 210 12.68 -1.11 -9.45
N ILE A 211 12.55 -2.42 -9.61
CA ILE A 211 13.56 -3.39 -9.19
C ILE A 211 14.59 -3.58 -10.30
N THR A 212 15.86 -3.27 -10.01
CA THR A 212 16.97 -3.33 -10.97
C THR A 212 17.95 -4.47 -10.70
N ALA A 213 18.06 -4.93 -9.46
CA ALA A 213 18.91 -6.05 -9.09
C ALA A 213 18.35 -7.37 -9.61
N THR A 214 19.20 -8.19 -10.24
CA THR A 214 18.81 -9.48 -10.82
C THR A 214 18.24 -10.45 -9.79
N SER A 215 18.76 -10.41 -8.57
CA SER A 215 18.23 -11.14 -7.42
C SER A 215 18.38 -10.29 -6.16
N THR A 216 17.32 -10.23 -5.35
CA THR A 216 17.26 -9.46 -4.10
C THR A 216 16.68 -10.35 -3.00
N SER A 217 17.38 -10.48 -1.87
CA SER A 217 16.80 -11.14 -0.70
C SER A 217 15.77 -10.22 -0.03
N VAL A 218 14.56 -10.74 0.18
CA VAL A 218 13.42 -10.01 0.71
C VAL A 218 12.76 -10.82 1.83
N TYR A 219 11.84 -10.17 2.54
CA TYR A 219 10.98 -10.79 3.54
C TYR A 219 9.53 -10.65 3.12
N CYS A 220 8.75 -11.69 3.31
CA CYS A 220 7.32 -11.68 3.03
C CYS A 220 6.55 -11.64 4.36
N LEU A 221 5.65 -10.68 4.47
CA LEU A 221 4.72 -10.51 5.59
C LEU A 221 3.29 -10.78 5.10
N PRO A 222 2.72 -11.96 5.33
CA PRO A 222 1.32 -12.22 5.06
C PRO A 222 0.43 -11.31 5.91
N VAL A 223 -0.50 -10.60 5.26
CA VAL A 223 -1.40 -9.65 5.94
C VAL A 223 -2.82 -10.15 5.97
N TRP A 224 -3.27 -10.79 4.89
CA TRP A 224 -4.63 -11.26 4.77
C TRP A 224 -4.67 -12.63 4.10
N MET A 225 -5.64 -13.45 4.48
CA MET A 225 -5.89 -14.78 3.92
C MET A 225 -7.39 -15.02 3.74
N ALA A 226 -7.76 -15.60 2.60
CA ALA A 226 -9.11 -16.01 2.29
C ALA A 226 -9.52 -17.21 3.15
N THR A 227 -10.75 -17.20 3.64
CA THR A 227 -11.34 -18.34 4.33
C THR A 227 -12.50 -18.86 3.47
N LYS A 228 -12.34 -20.00 2.80
CA LYS A 228 -13.49 -20.72 2.22
C LYS A 228 -14.26 -21.47 3.32
N PRO A 229 -15.54 -21.80 3.10
CA PRO A 229 -16.20 -22.85 3.87
C PRO A 229 -15.66 -24.24 3.43
N LEU A 230 -15.00 -24.94 4.35
CA LEU A 230 -14.54 -26.35 4.26
C LEU A 230 -13.61 -26.70 3.06
N ASP A 231 -12.31 -26.79 3.36
CA ASP A 231 -11.23 -27.52 2.66
C ASP A 231 -10.58 -27.01 1.36
N GLU A 232 -10.81 -25.77 0.94
CA GLU A 232 -10.00 -25.18 -0.14
C GLU A 232 -9.63 -23.73 0.20
N THR A 233 -8.40 -23.43 0.63
CA THR A 233 -7.96 -22.03 0.78
C THR A 233 -7.53 -21.49 -0.57
N GLU A 234 -8.08 -20.38 -1.07
CA GLU A 234 -7.54 -19.76 -2.29
C GLU A 234 -7.50 -18.24 -2.16
N GLY A 235 -6.29 -17.74 -1.85
CA GLY A 235 -5.96 -16.33 -1.87
C GLY A 235 -5.39 -15.83 -0.55
N ALA A 236 -4.28 -15.12 -0.64
CA ALA A 236 -3.63 -14.36 0.41
C ALA A 236 -2.91 -13.18 -0.22
N VAL A 237 -2.68 -12.19 0.63
CA VAL A 237 -1.97 -10.99 0.25
C VAL A 237 -0.86 -10.78 1.26
N ALA A 238 0.35 -10.58 0.74
CA ALA A 238 1.54 -10.36 1.55
C ALA A 238 2.25 -9.08 1.13
N LEU A 239 2.82 -8.38 2.11
CA LEU A 239 3.77 -7.31 1.85
C LEU A 239 5.14 -7.93 1.57
N ILE A 240 5.85 -7.36 0.59
CA ILE A 240 7.25 -7.66 0.31
C ILE A 240 8.06 -6.57 1.00
N LEU A 241 9.06 -6.98 1.78
CA LEU A 241 9.81 -6.13 2.68
C LEU A 241 11.31 -6.29 2.48
N LYS A 242 12.07 -5.23 2.74
CA LYS A 242 13.54 -5.27 2.85
C LYS A 242 13.97 -4.79 4.23
N PRO A 243 15.03 -5.35 4.84
CA PRO A 243 15.60 -4.80 6.07
C PRO A 243 15.98 -3.34 5.90
N VAL A 244 15.87 -2.55 6.97
CA VAL A 244 16.35 -1.16 6.95
C VAL A 244 17.83 -1.12 7.34
N GLU A 245 18.65 -0.54 6.47
CA GLU A 245 20.08 -0.42 6.70
C GLU A 245 20.37 0.45 7.94
N GLY A 246 21.33 0.03 8.76
CA GLY A 246 21.71 0.72 9.99
C GLY A 246 20.76 0.51 11.19
N LYS A 247 19.65 -0.23 11.01
CA LYS A 247 18.68 -0.52 12.08
C LYS A 247 18.82 -1.96 12.59
N PRO A 248 18.41 -2.26 13.84
CA PRO A 248 18.42 -3.61 14.37
C PRO A 248 17.58 -4.58 13.53
N ARG A 249 17.85 -5.88 13.68
CA ARG A 249 16.97 -6.92 13.12
C ARG A 249 15.54 -6.72 13.64
N GLY A 250 14.56 -6.86 12.74
CA GLY A 250 13.15 -6.62 13.02
C GLY A 250 12.62 -5.32 12.41
N TRP A 251 13.49 -4.45 11.88
CA TRP A 251 13.10 -3.24 11.18
C TRP A 251 13.11 -3.44 9.67
N TYR A 252 11.99 -3.11 9.04
CA TYR A 252 11.73 -3.35 7.63
C TYR A 252 11.13 -2.12 6.96
N SER A 253 11.42 -1.99 5.66
CA SER A 253 10.74 -1.05 4.77
C SER A 253 9.98 -1.83 3.70
N ARG A 254 8.84 -1.28 3.29
CA ARG A 254 8.01 -1.88 2.26
C ARG A 254 8.69 -1.78 0.88
N LEU A 255 8.63 -2.86 0.12
CA LEU A 255 9.14 -2.95 -1.26
C LEU A 255 8.03 -3.24 -2.28
N GLY A 256 6.89 -3.79 -1.84
CA GLY A 256 5.77 -4.10 -2.73
C GLY A 256 4.71 -4.97 -2.10
N LEU A 257 3.84 -5.50 -2.96
CA LEU A 257 2.76 -6.41 -2.63
C LEU A 257 2.87 -7.69 -3.47
N LEU A 258 2.63 -8.83 -2.85
CA LEU A 258 2.32 -10.09 -3.53
C LEU A 258 0.83 -10.38 -3.32
N SER A 259 0.13 -10.66 -4.41
CA SER A 259 -1.24 -11.16 -4.37
C SER A 259 -1.35 -12.43 -5.21
N ASN A 260 -1.75 -13.53 -4.58
CA ASN A 260 -2.16 -14.73 -5.30
C ASN A 260 -3.69 -14.86 -5.34
N SER A 261 -4.43 -13.78 -5.10
CA SER A 261 -5.89 -13.76 -5.32
C SER A 261 -6.16 -13.29 -6.75
N ALA A 262 -5.98 -14.15 -7.75
CA ALA A 262 -6.56 -13.86 -9.05
C ALA A 262 -8.08 -14.05 -8.94
N CYS A 263 -8.84 -13.04 -9.35
CA CYS A 263 -10.26 -13.18 -9.61
C CYS A 263 -10.49 -14.28 -10.65
N GLY A 264 -10.87 -15.48 -10.21
CA GLY A 264 -11.66 -16.40 -11.04
C GLY A 264 -10.97 -17.63 -11.62
N GLU A 265 -9.73 -17.97 -11.27
CA GLU A 265 -9.12 -19.22 -11.73
C GLU A 265 -8.52 -20.03 -10.56
N ASP A 266 -8.70 -21.36 -10.65
CA ASP A 266 -8.26 -22.40 -9.71
C ASP A 266 -6.79 -22.18 -9.28
N LEU A 267 -6.57 -21.75 -8.03
CA LEU A 267 -5.24 -21.49 -7.48
C LEU A 267 -4.91 -22.51 -6.39
N SER A 268 -4.94 -23.78 -6.81
CA SER A 268 -4.27 -24.89 -6.13
C SER A 268 -2.72 -24.84 -6.29
N SER A 269 -2.16 -23.66 -6.54
CA SER A 269 -0.77 -23.48 -6.96
C SER A 269 0.23 -23.84 -5.86
N ARG A 270 1.28 -24.57 -6.25
CA ARG A 270 2.34 -25.08 -5.34
C ARG A 270 2.98 -23.98 -4.50
N GLY A 271 3.10 -22.77 -5.05
CA GLY A 271 3.67 -21.60 -4.37
C GLY A 271 2.92 -21.19 -3.10
N TRP A 272 1.59 -21.37 -3.06
CA TRP A 272 0.79 -21.00 -1.90
C TRP A 272 0.97 -21.97 -0.73
N LYS A 273 0.98 -23.28 -1.01
CA LYS A 273 1.27 -24.31 0.01
C LYS A 273 2.62 -24.03 0.68
N LYS A 274 3.60 -23.57 -0.09
CA LYS A 274 4.91 -23.18 0.43
C LYS A 274 4.85 -22.00 1.39
N MET A 275 4.07 -20.97 1.10
CA MET A 275 3.88 -19.84 2.02
C MET A 275 3.22 -20.29 3.33
N LEU A 276 2.21 -21.17 3.25
CA LEU A 276 1.55 -21.75 4.42
C LEU A 276 2.51 -22.59 5.27
N GLU A 277 3.30 -23.47 4.64
CA GLU A 277 4.34 -24.25 5.34
C GLU A 277 5.32 -23.35 6.10
N CYS A 278 5.70 -22.20 5.51
CA CYS A 278 6.60 -21.26 6.19
C CYS A 278 5.94 -20.51 7.35
N LEU A 279 4.61 -20.32 7.31
CA LEU A 279 3.85 -19.72 8.40
C LEU A 279 3.67 -20.69 9.58
N ASP A 280 3.53 -21.98 9.29
CA ASP A 280 3.35 -23.03 10.30
C ASP A 280 4.68 -23.51 10.91
N ASP A 281 5.83 -23.07 10.37
CA ASP A 281 7.16 -23.40 10.90
C ASP A 281 7.35 -22.79 12.31
N PRO A 282 7.52 -23.59 13.37
CA PRO A 282 7.70 -23.10 14.75
C PRO A 282 8.98 -22.28 14.96
N GLY A 283 9.93 -22.29 14.00
CA GLY A 283 11.06 -21.36 13.97
C GLY A 283 10.68 -19.91 13.63
N SER A 284 9.44 -19.67 13.19
CA SER A 284 8.87 -18.36 12.82
C SER A 284 8.13 -17.62 13.97
N GLY A 285 8.28 -18.11 15.21
CA GLY A 285 7.46 -17.70 16.36
C GLY A 285 7.64 -16.25 16.82
N ASP A 286 6.51 -15.52 16.92
CA ASP A 286 6.33 -14.17 17.48
C ASP A 286 7.53 -13.23 17.28
N HIS A 287 7.64 -12.72 16.06
CA HIS A 287 8.67 -11.77 15.67
C HIS A 287 8.08 -10.37 15.64
N LEU A 288 8.07 -9.72 16.80
CA LEU A 288 7.81 -8.30 16.88
C LEU A 288 8.62 -7.57 15.81
N MET A 289 7.93 -6.88 14.91
CA MET A 289 8.57 -6.21 13.78
C MET A 289 8.11 -4.77 13.66
N TYR A 290 8.96 -3.97 13.02
CA TYR A 290 8.75 -2.56 12.79
C TYR A 290 8.73 -2.32 11.28
N LEU A 291 7.65 -1.73 10.79
CA LEU A 291 7.54 -1.25 9.42
C LEU A 291 7.77 0.26 9.45
N GLU A 292 8.95 0.71 9.03
CA GLU A 292 9.40 2.09 9.21
C GLU A 292 9.70 2.83 7.91
N SER A 293 10.01 4.12 8.10
CA SER A 293 10.72 4.98 7.17
C SER A 293 12.21 4.63 7.08
N ALA A 294 12.75 4.58 5.86
CA ALA A 294 14.19 4.79 5.67
C ALA A 294 14.47 6.29 5.88
N ALA A 295 14.54 6.75 7.13
CA ALA A 295 15.02 8.07 7.43
C ALA A 295 16.55 8.04 7.31
N GLY A 296 17.07 8.46 6.16
CA GLY A 296 18.44 8.93 6.07
C GLY A 296 18.63 10.00 7.15
N THR A 297 19.51 9.69 8.10
CA THR A 297 20.15 10.58 9.06
C THR A 297 19.51 11.97 9.20
N ILE A 298 18.61 12.14 10.16
CA ILE A 298 18.35 13.48 10.71
C ILE A 298 19.61 13.86 11.50
N MET A 299 20.57 14.51 10.84
CA MET A 299 21.56 15.33 11.54
C MET A 299 20.78 16.49 12.13
N PHE A 300 20.50 16.46 13.43
CA PHE A 300 20.19 17.68 14.15
C PHE A 300 21.39 18.61 14.00
N VAL A 301 21.22 19.72 13.27
CA VAL A 301 22.14 20.86 13.29
C VAL A 301 21.77 21.75 14.47
#